data_AF-K1UWJ8-F1
#
_entry.id   AF-K1UWJ8-F1
#
_cell.length_a   1.000
_cell.length_b   1.000
_cell.length_c   1.000
_cell.angle_alpha   90.00
_cell.angle_beta   90.00
_cell.angle_gamma   90.00
#
_symmetry.space_group_name_H-M   'P 1'
#
loop_
_entity.id
_entity.type
_entity.pdbx_description
1 polymer ?
#
loop_
_entity_poly.entity_id
_entity_poly.type
_entity_poly.pdbx_seq_one_letter_code
_entity_poly.pdbx_strand_id
1 'polypeptide(L)'
;FMQERWNLQFDEEQLEKLIGISFVKDGREIPEELEEVSANVPKSEKSAEGSGDDQKLQFWTAFVNYAYEHGRSSDIAKQKAAGRTYYDVHIGANGYHLFFSIPYGKRIKMGIYTYNVDTYNRLKELKDQIETEFGENLNWECSKSTGTTRSIVIEEKADVFNPAEQPKIFDWIIDHFDRITTALSNAGEHLSISGDSSETRFEIRKRYWTYALTQIHEAHGNPGSFSNVNPSTDNWINGFFGHWRFLPLLCCEF
;
A
#
# COMPACT_ATOMS: atom_id res chain seq x y z
N PHE A 1 21.67 2.08 10.72
CA PHE A 1 20.77 1.45 11.72
C PHE A 1 21.31 0.17 12.38
N MET A 2 21.21 -1.04 11.78
CA MET A 2 21.59 -2.29 12.49
C MET A 2 23.07 -2.36 12.89
N GLN A 3 23.99 -1.93 12.02
CA GLN A 3 25.43 -1.91 12.29
C GLN A 3 25.77 -0.99 13.47
N GLU A 4 25.21 0.22 13.51
CA GLU A 4 25.47 1.21 14.56
C GLU A 4 24.84 0.82 15.90
N ARG A 5 23.58 0.34 15.87
CA ARG A 5 22.85 0.06 17.11
C ARG A 5 23.34 -1.19 17.84
N TRP A 6 23.96 -2.13 17.13
CA TRP A 6 24.34 -3.44 17.67
C TRP A 6 25.80 -3.84 17.41
N ASN A 7 26.60 -2.92 16.88
CA ASN A 7 28.01 -3.15 16.53
C ASN A 7 28.23 -4.35 15.59
N LEU A 8 27.30 -4.56 14.66
CA LEU A 8 27.40 -5.58 13.60
C LEU A 8 28.23 -5.03 12.42
N GLN A 9 28.98 -5.90 11.75
CA GLN A 9 29.73 -5.55 10.55
C GLN A 9 29.22 -6.43 9.39
N PHE A 10 28.66 -5.80 8.36
CA PHE A 10 28.30 -6.44 7.10
C PHE A 10 29.28 -6.00 6.03
N ASP A 11 29.76 -6.93 5.21
CA ASP A 11 30.48 -6.60 3.98
C ASP A 11 29.51 -6.17 2.86
N GLU A 12 30.09 -5.69 1.76
CA GLU A 12 29.33 -5.11 0.66
C GLU A 12 28.44 -6.14 -0.06
N GLU A 13 28.92 -7.37 -0.18
CA GLU A 13 28.18 -8.48 -0.79
C GLU A 13 27.04 -8.95 0.14
N GLN A 14 27.28 -8.95 1.44
CA GLN A 14 26.29 -9.26 2.46
C GLN A 14 25.19 -8.21 2.52
N LEU A 15 25.55 -6.94 2.37
CA LEU A 15 24.59 -5.84 2.32
C LEU A 15 23.67 -5.94 1.10
N GLU A 16 24.22 -6.28 -0.07
CA GLU A 16 23.43 -6.46 -1.30
C GLU A 16 22.46 -7.64 -1.20
N LYS A 17 22.90 -8.75 -0.62
CA LYS A 17 22.03 -9.91 -0.34
C LYS A 17 20.95 -9.61 0.69
N LEU A 18 21.24 -8.75 1.66
CA LEU A 18 20.32 -8.35 2.72
C LEU A 18 19.21 -7.42 2.18
N ILE A 19 19.56 -6.51 1.29
CA ILE A 19 18.62 -5.48 0.84
C ILE A 19 17.68 -6.03 -0.23
N GLY A 20 18.08 -7.01 -1.04
CA GLY A 20 17.23 -7.65 -2.06
C GLY A 20 16.62 -6.67 -3.09
N ILE A 21 17.01 -5.40 -3.03
CA ILE A 21 16.45 -4.30 -3.77
C ILE A 21 17.60 -3.38 -4.18
N SER A 22 17.82 -3.26 -5.48
CA SER A 22 18.95 -2.54 -6.06
C SER A 22 18.92 -1.02 -5.90
N PHE A 23 17.87 -0.42 -5.31
CA PHE A 23 17.73 1.04 -5.22
C PHE A 23 18.49 1.70 -4.06
N VAL A 24 18.94 0.93 -3.06
CA VAL A 24 19.49 1.49 -1.81
C VAL A 24 20.90 2.07 -1.98
N LYS A 25 21.56 1.82 -3.12
CA LYS A 25 22.88 2.39 -3.46
C LYS A 25 22.85 3.35 -4.66
N ASP A 26 21.80 4.17 -4.83
CA ASP A 26 21.73 5.12 -5.95
C ASP A 26 22.40 6.49 -5.66
N GLY A 27 23.34 6.55 -4.71
CA GLY A 27 24.14 7.77 -4.44
C GLY A 27 23.34 9.01 -4.00
N ARG A 28 22.07 8.86 -3.63
CA ARG A 28 21.20 9.98 -3.20
C ARG A 28 21.65 10.52 -1.83
N GLU A 29 21.70 11.84 -1.69
CA GLU A 29 22.00 12.50 -0.43
C GLU A 29 20.96 12.14 0.63
N ILE A 30 21.43 11.69 1.80
CA ILE A 30 20.60 11.35 2.96
C ILE A 30 20.21 12.66 3.66
N PRO A 31 18.92 13.02 3.74
CA PRO A 31 18.50 14.23 4.46
C PRO A 31 18.75 14.10 5.97
N GLU A 32 18.99 15.23 6.65
CA GLU A 32 19.16 15.28 8.10
C GLU A 32 17.93 14.74 8.85
N GLU A 33 18.19 13.99 9.93
CA GLU A 33 17.20 13.32 10.77
C GLU A 33 16.22 14.33 11.38
N LEU A 34 14.92 14.16 11.13
CA LEU A 34 13.87 15.06 11.63
C LEU A 34 13.58 14.80 13.11
N GLU A 35 13.44 15.86 13.90
CA GLU A 35 13.02 15.74 15.31
C GLU A 35 11.61 15.14 15.46
N GLU A 36 11.45 14.22 16.41
CA GLU A 36 10.18 13.55 16.71
C GLU A 36 9.10 14.56 17.16
N VAL A 37 8.18 14.89 16.26
CA VAL A 37 6.95 15.61 16.61
C VAL A 37 5.87 14.61 17.01
N SER A 38 5.52 14.64 18.30
CA SER A 38 4.35 13.98 18.90
C SER A 38 3.07 14.29 18.11
N ALA A 39 2.63 13.33 17.29
CA ALA A 39 1.40 13.43 16.54
C ALA A 39 0.20 13.03 17.42
N ASN A 40 -0.53 14.03 17.91
CA ASN A 40 -1.89 13.83 18.41
C ASN A 40 -2.79 13.38 17.25
N VAL A 41 -3.21 12.12 17.27
CA VAL A 41 -4.22 11.56 16.38
C VAL A 41 -5.56 12.28 16.62
N PRO A 42 -6.15 12.98 15.62
CA PRO A 42 -7.52 13.44 15.75
C PRO A 42 -8.44 12.23 15.78
N LYS A 43 -9.17 12.05 16.87
CA LYS A 43 -10.26 11.07 16.96
C LYS A 43 -11.23 11.37 15.82
N SER A 44 -11.46 10.37 14.96
CA SER A 44 -12.56 10.42 14.00
C SER A 44 -13.86 10.63 14.77
N GLU A 45 -14.55 11.72 14.49
CA GLU A 45 -15.90 11.96 14.96
C GLU A 45 -16.79 10.84 14.41
N LYS A 46 -17.26 9.98 15.32
CA LYS A 46 -18.38 9.08 15.04
C LYS A 46 -19.63 9.95 14.94
N SER A 47 -19.97 10.39 13.73
CA SER A 47 -21.32 10.83 13.41
C SER A 47 -22.28 9.64 13.46
N ALA A 48 -23.42 9.86 14.07
CA ALA A 48 -24.49 8.90 14.34
C ALA A 48 -25.21 8.41 13.06
N GLU A 49 -26.07 7.41 13.26
CA GLU A 49 -27.19 6.94 12.42
C GLU A 49 -26.97 5.66 11.58
N GLY A 50 -27.39 4.54 12.19
CA GLY A 50 -27.36 3.18 11.65
C GLY A 50 -28.37 2.90 10.52
N SER A 51 -28.37 3.73 9.48
CA SER A 51 -29.13 3.52 8.24
C SER A 51 -28.24 3.73 6.99
N GLY A 52 -27.39 4.77 6.99
CA GLY A 52 -26.55 5.09 5.84
C GLY A 52 -25.37 4.12 5.62
N ASP A 53 -24.87 3.50 6.68
CA ASP A 53 -23.78 2.51 6.57
C ASP A 53 -24.26 1.18 5.98
N ASP A 54 -25.56 0.87 6.14
CA ASP A 54 -26.18 -0.31 5.55
C ASP A 54 -26.31 -0.16 4.02
N GLN A 55 -26.74 0.99 3.51
CA GLN A 55 -26.83 1.25 2.07
C GLN A 55 -25.46 1.21 1.37
N LYS A 56 -24.41 1.77 1.99
CA LYS A 56 -23.04 1.70 1.46
C LYS A 56 -22.53 0.26 1.43
N LEU A 57 -22.77 -0.48 2.52
CA LEU A 57 -22.38 -1.89 2.61
C LEU A 57 -23.11 -2.73 1.54
N GLN A 58 -24.41 -2.50 1.35
CA GLN A 58 -25.20 -3.17 0.30
C GLN A 58 -24.65 -2.86 -1.09
N PHE A 59 -24.36 -1.59 -1.40
CA PHE A 59 -23.76 -1.21 -2.69
C PHE A 59 -22.43 -1.92 -2.95
N TRP A 60 -21.48 -1.85 -2.02
CA TRP A 60 -20.18 -2.50 -2.20
C TRP A 60 -20.28 -4.02 -2.21
N THR A 61 -21.23 -4.61 -1.49
CA THR A 61 -21.50 -6.05 -1.54
C THR A 61 -22.03 -6.44 -2.92
N ALA A 62 -22.96 -5.65 -3.48
CA ALA A 62 -23.48 -5.87 -4.83
C ALA A 62 -22.37 -5.73 -5.89
N PHE A 63 -21.52 -4.70 -5.78
CA PHE A 63 -20.36 -4.53 -6.66
C PHE A 63 -19.41 -5.74 -6.60
N VAL A 64 -19.05 -6.19 -5.39
CA VAL A 64 -18.15 -7.32 -5.20
C VAL A 64 -18.74 -8.59 -5.83
N ASN A 65 -20.03 -8.87 -5.62
CA ASN A 65 -20.70 -10.02 -6.23
C ASN A 65 -20.73 -9.91 -7.77
N TYR A 66 -21.06 -8.73 -8.29
CA TYR A 66 -21.05 -8.46 -9.72
C TYR A 66 -19.66 -8.72 -10.32
N ALA A 67 -18.61 -8.21 -9.68
CA ALA A 67 -17.22 -8.41 -10.12
C ALA A 67 -16.80 -9.89 -10.02
N TYR A 68 -17.25 -10.64 -8.99
CA TYR A 68 -17.06 -12.10 -8.91
C TYR A 68 -17.68 -12.83 -10.11
N GLU A 69 -18.92 -12.49 -10.46
CA GLU A 69 -19.63 -13.07 -11.61
C GLU A 69 -18.92 -12.78 -12.95
N HIS A 70 -18.19 -11.67 -13.03
CA HIS A 70 -17.36 -11.28 -14.19
C HIS A 70 -15.91 -11.78 -14.10
N GLY A 71 -15.59 -12.69 -13.16
CA GLY A 71 -14.27 -13.31 -13.04
C GLY A 71 -13.19 -12.42 -12.41
N ARG A 72 -13.57 -11.32 -11.77
CA ARG A 72 -12.66 -10.30 -11.19
C ARG A 72 -12.40 -10.51 -9.69
N SER A 73 -12.44 -11.77 -9.27
CA SER A 73 -12.26 -12.19 -7.88
C SER A 73 -10.84 -12.02 -7.35
N SER A 74 -9.85 -12.11 -8.24
CA SER A 74 -8.42 -12.12 -7.92
C SER A 74 -7.79 -10.73 -7.86
N ASP A 75 -8.45 -9.71 -8.41
CA ASP A 75 -7.93 -8.36 -8.58
C ASP A 75 -8.81 -7.30 -7.90
N ILE A 76 -9.79 -6.71 -8.60
CA ILE A 76 -10.58 -5.58 -8.14
C ILE A 76 -11.52 -5.98 -6.99
N ALA A 77 -12.03 -7.22 -6.96
CA ALA A 77 -12.94 -7.72 -5.94
C ALA A 77 -12.25 -8.53 -4.82
N LYS A 78 -10.91 -8.42 -4.71
CA LYS A 78 -10.12 -9.18 -3.73
C LYS A 78 -10.46 -8.84 -2.28
N GLN A 79 -10.83 -7.60 -1.99
CA GLN A 79 -11.19 -7.18 -0.63
C GLN A 79 -12.69 -7.30 -0.35
N LYS A 80 -13.01 -7.51 0.93
CA LYS A 80 -14.39 -7.57 1.38
C LYS A 80 -15.04 -6.19 1.35
N ALA A 81 -16.32 -6.16 1.00
CA ALA A 81 -17.15 -4.98 1.13
C ALA A 81 -17.20 -4.49 2.59
N ALA A 82 -17.30 -3.18 2.76
CA ALA A 82 -17.47 -2.52 4.06
C ALA A 82 -18.46 -1.35 3.91
N GLY A 83 -19.11 -0.95 5.02
CA GLY A 83 -20.05 0.18 5.06
C GLY A 83 -19.38 1.57 4.93
N ARG A 84 -18.33 1.70 4.12
CA ARG A 84 -17.56 2.93 3.93
C ARG A 84 -17.99 3.64 2.65
N THR A 85 -17.66 4.93 2.55
CA THR A 85 -17.89 5.72 1.34
C THR A 85 -16.86 5.46 0.24
N TYR A 86 -15.87 4.61 0.51
CA TYR A 86 -14.79 4.27 -0.42
C TYR A 86 -14.48 2.78 -0.39
N TYR A 87 -13.78 2.33 -1.42
CA TYR A 87 -13.35 0.96 -1.69
C TYR A 87 -11.93 0.98 -2.26
N ASP A 88 -10.93 0.59 -1.47
CA ASP A 88 -9.50 0.71 -1.78
C ASP A 88 -8.95 -0.53 -2.51
N VAL A 89 -8.47 -0.39 -3.74
CA VAL A 89 -7.89 -1.50 -4.51
C VAL A 89 -6.37 -1.42 -4.48
N HIS A 90 -5.75 -2.40 -3.81
CA HIS A 90 -4.30 -2.54 -3.77
C HIS A 90 -3.80 -3.32 -4.99
N ILE A 91 -3.19 -2.60 -5.93
CA ILE A 91 -2.62 -3.14 -7.17
C ILE A 91 -1.13 -3.50 -7.06
N GLY A 92 -0.59 -3.52 -5.83
CA GLY A 92 0.82 -3.85 -5.58
C GLY A 92 1.83 -2.82 -6.09
N ALA A 93 1.37 -1.60 -6.42
CA ALA A 93 2.23 -0.52 -6.83
C ALA A 93 3.01 0.09 -5.67
N ASN A 94 4.19 0.66 -5.97
CA ASN A 94 5.02 1.31 -4.98
C ASN A 94 4.53 2.75 -4.71
N GLY A 95 4.08 3.00 -3.48
CA GLY A 95 3.77 4.34 -2.97
C GLY A 95 2.34 4.82 -3.20
N TYR A 96 1.47 3.99 -3.80
CA TYR A 96 0.07 4.35 -4.03
C TYR A 96 -0.88 3.15 -4.09
N HIS A 97 -2.17 3.43 -3.98
CA HIS A 97 -3.25 2.48 -4.26
C HIS A 97 -4.35 3.17 -5.08
N LEU A 98 -5.23 2.38 -5.68
CA LEU A 98 -6.45 2.90 -6.30
C LEU A 98 -7.57 2.93 -5.27
N PHE A 99 -8.52 3.83 -5.44
CA PHE A 99 -9.74 3.82 -4.65
C PHE A 99 -10.93 4.19 -5.53
N PHE A 100 -12.09 3.62 -5.20
CA PHE A 100 -13.38 4.06 -5.69
C PHE A 100 -14.15 4.67 -4.53
N SER A 101 -14.92 5.72 -4.78
CA SER A 101 -15.71 6.37 -3.74
C SER A 101 -17.07 6.83 -4.26
N ILE A 102 -18.04 6.85 -3.35
CA ILE A 102 -19.43 7.23 -3.60
C ILE A 102 -19.84 8.45 -2.76
N PRO A 103 -19.25 9.64 -2.99
CA PRO A 103 -19.55 10.83 -2.19
C PRO A 103 -21.05 11.17 -2.21
N TYR A 104 -21.69 11.07 -1.04
CA TYR A 104 -23.12 11.35 -0.85
C TYR A 104 -24.07 10.56 -1.77
N GLY A 105 -23.59 9.48 -2.42
CA GLY A 105 -24.37 8.65 -3.34
C GLY A 105 -24.83 9.34 -4.64
N LYS A 106 -24.26 10.50 -5.00
CA LYS A 106 -24.66 11.28 -6.19
C LYS A 106 -23.61 11.31 -7.31
N ARG A 107 -22.47 10.68 -7.07
CA ARG A 107 -21.39 10.51 -8.04
C ARG A 107 -20.57 9.27 -7.68
N ILE A 108 -19.97 8.68 -8.69
CA ILE A 108 -18.90 7.69 -8.54
C ILE A 108 -17.58 8.39 -8.86
N LYS A 109 -16.55 8.11 -8.06
CA LYS A 109 -15.22 8.70 -8.21
C LYS A 109 -14.17 7.60 -8.14
N MET A 110 -13.28 7.55 -9.12
CA MET A 110 -12.05 6.77 -9.06
C MET A 110 -10.89 7.71 -8.72
N GLY A 111 -9.90 7.21 -7.98
CA GLY A 111 -8.65 7.93 -7.89
C GLY A 111 -7.44 7.07 -7.53
N ILE A 112 -6.27 7.66 -7.77
CA ILE A 112 -4.98 7.17 -7.32
C ILE A 112 -4.64 7.94 -6.04
N TYR A 113 -4.53 7.23 -4.92
CA TYR A 113 -4.10 7.80 -3.65
C TYR A 113 -2.60 7.58 -3.48
N THR A 114 -1.82 8.66 -3.45
CA THR A 114 -0.36 8.60 -3.23
C THR A 114 -0.03 8.84 -1.76
N TYR A 115 0.81 7.99 -1.17
CA TYR A 115 1.21 8.10 0.23
C TYR A 115 2.27 9.18 0.49
N ASN A 116 3.04 9.53 -0.53
CA ASN A 116 4.13 10.52 -0.44
C ASN A 116 4.19 11.42 -1.68
N VAL A 117 4.90 12.53 -1.54
CA VAL A 117 5.04 13.56 -2.58
C VAL A 117 5.85 13.07 -3.78
N ASP A 118 6.86 12.24 -3.55
CA ASP A 118 7.72 11.73 -4.61
C ASP A 118 6.95 10.83 -5.58
N THR A 119 6.06 9.99 -5.06
CA THR A 119 5.17 9.14 -5.85
C THR A 119 4.23 9.98 -6.70
N TYR A 120 3.65 11.04 -6.12
CA TYR A 120 2.80 11.95 -6.88
C TYR A 120 3.59 12.68 -7.98
N ASN A 121 4.79 13.17 -7.67
CA ASN A 121 5.63 13.85 -8.64
C ASN A 121 6.05 12.91 -9.78
N ARG A 122 6.44 11.67 -9.47
CA ARG A 122 6.74 10.61 -10.45
C ARG A 122 5.57 10.37 -11.38
N LEU A 123 4.36 10.14 -10.84
CA LEU A 123 3.17 9.95 -11.66
C LEU A 123 2.84 11.21 -12.48
N LYS A 124 3.11 12.40 -11.94
CA LYS A 124 2.86 13.67 -12.63
C LYS A 124 3.81 13.92 -13.79
N GLU A 125 5.05 13.45 -13.73
CA GLU A 125 5.97 13.45 -14.88
C GLU A 125 5.45 12.55 -16.01
N LEU A 126 4.73 11.48 -15.66
CA LEU A 126 4.09 10.55 -16.59
C LEU A 126 2.67 10.99 -17.00
N LYS A 127 2.21 12.16 -16.57
CA LYS A 127 0.81 12.62 -16.72
C LYS A 127 0.30 12.47 -18.15
N ASP A 128 1.01 13.03 -19.13
CA ASP A 128 0.52 13.08 -20.51
C ASP A 128 0.45 11.68 -21.12
N GLN A 129 1.38 10.79 -20.76
CA GLN A 129 1.36 9.40 -21.18
C GLN A 129 0.18 8.65 -20.53
N ILE A 130 -0.01 8.81 -19.21
CA ILE A 130 -1.11 8.18 -18.49
C ILE A 130 -2.46 8.65 -19.02
N GLU A 131 -2.67 9.94 -19.23
CA GLU A 131 -3.94 10.48 -19.75
C GLU A 131 -4.20 10.05 -21.20
N THR A 132 -3.14 9.94 -22.02
CA THR A 132 -3.25 9.43 -23.41
C THR A 132 -3.67 7.98 -23.45
N GLU A 133 -3.03 7.12 -22.65
CA GLU A 133 -3.35 5.68 -22.59
C GLU A 133 -4.68 5.43 -21.88
N PHE A 134 -4.99 6.21 -20.83
CA PHE A 134 -6.26 6.12 -20.12
C PHE A 134 -7.43 6.60 -20.99
N GLY A 135 -7.21 7.58 -21.87
CA GLY A 135 -8.20 8.11 -22.80
C GLY A 135 -9.08 9.23 -22.24
N GLU A 136 -8.84 9.66 -21.00
CA GLU A 136 -9.58 10.74 -20.33
C GLU A 136 -8.63 11.62 -19.49
N ASN A 137 -9.05 12.87 -19.27
CA ASN A 137 -8.28 13.79 -18.45
C ASN A 137 -8.52 13.50 -16.97
N LEU A 138 -7.43 13.37 -16.21
CA LEU A 138 -7.49 13.19 -14.77
C LEU A 138 -7.37 14.54 -14.08
N ASN A 139 -8.02 14.67 -12.93
CA ASN A 139 -7.84 15.83 -12.07
C ASN A 139 -6.70 15.57 -11.08
N TRP A 140 -5.60 16.29 -11.26
CA TRP A 140 -4.37 16.16 -10.47
C TRP A 140 -4.40 17.05 -9.21
N GLU A 141 -5.46 16.96 -8.40
CA GLU A 141 -5.64 17.78 -7.20
C GLU A 141 -4.62 17.44 -6.08
N CYS A 142 -3.83 18.44 -5.69
CA CYS A 142 -3.10 18.41 -4.41
C CYS A 142 -4.03 18.92 -3.32
N SER A 143 -4.24 18.16 -2.24
CA SER A 143 -5.12 18.61 -1.14
C SER A 143 -4.45 19.75 -0.34
N LYS A 144 -4.59 20.99 -0.82
CA LYS A 144 -3.99 22.23 -0.25
C LYS A 144 -2.45 22.22 -0.22
N SER A 145 -1.86 23.42 -0.19
CA SER A 145 -0.40 23.62 -0.18
C SER A 145 0.31 22.98 1.04
N THR A 146 -0.44 22.59 2.07
CA THR A 146 0.06 22.00 3.32
C THR A 146 -0.37 20.53 3.53
N GLY A 147 -1.15 19.94 2.62
CA GLY A 147 -1.57 18.55 2.75
C GLY A 147 -0.48 17.59 2.28
N THR A 148 -0.17 16.60 3.13
CA THR A 148 0.72 15.48 2.78
C THR A 148 0.10 14.54 1.74
N THR A 149 -1.22 14.57 1.60
CA THR A 149 -1.98 13.68 0.71
C THR A 149 -2.28 14.35 -0.63
N ARG A 150 -1.99 13.64 -1.74
CA ARG A 150 -2.32 14.07 -3.09
C ARG A 150 -3.06 12.94 -3.79
N SER A 151 -4.10 13.27 -4.55
CA SER A 151 -4.91 12.27 -5.23
C SER A 151 -5.16 12.68 -6.68
N ILE A 152 -5.04 11.73 -7.58
CA ILE A 152 -5.30 11.92 -9.01
C ILE A 152 -6.67 11.29 -9.27
N VAL A 153 -7.65 12.05 -9.74
CA VAL A 153 -9.06 11.61 -9.64
C VAL A 153 -9.87 11.86 -10.91
N ILE A 154 -10.88 11.04 -11.11
CA ILE A 154 -11.94 11.25 -12.11
C ILE A 154 -13.29 10.93 -11.47
N GLU A 155 -14.33 11.66 -11.86
CA GLU A 155 -15.67 11.50 -11.30
C GLU A 155 -16.76 11.60 -12.36
N GLU A 156 -17.81 10.80 -12.16
CA GLU A 156 -19.01 10.81 -12.99
C GLU A 156 -20.27 10.93 -12.11
N LYS A 157 -21.27 11.66 -12.61
CA LYS A 157 -22.58 11.76 -11.94
C LYS A 157 -23.30 10.41 -12.02
N ALA A 158 -23.77 9.92 -10.88
CA ALA A 158 -24.47 8.64 -10.81
C ALA A 158 -25.40 8.60 -9.59
N ASP A 159 -26.57 7.96 -9.70
CA ASP A 159 -27.39 7.65 -8.52
C ASP A 159 -27.03 6.27 -7.98
N VAL A 160 -26.03 6.26 -7.10
CA VAL A 160 -25.39 5.05 -6.55
C VAL A 160 -26.39 4.12 -5.85
N PHE A 161 -27.42 4.69 -5.23
CA PHE A 161 -28.42 3.94 -4.47
C PHE A 161 -29.65 3.59 -5.30
N ASN A 162 -29.68 3.93 -6.60
CA ASN A 162 -30.69 3.45 -7.54
C ASN A 162 -30.31 2.06 -8.08
N PRO A 163 -31.00 0.97 -7.72
CA PRO A 163 -30.63 -0.38 -8.15
C PRO A 163 -30.64 -0.57 -9.68
N ALA A 164 -31.44 0.23 -10.41
CA ALA A 164 -31.50 0.17 -11.87
C ALA A 164 -30.26 0.78 -12.55
N GLU A 165 -29.51 1.63 -11.86
CA GLU A 165 -28.28 2.25 -12.37
C GLU A 165 -27.02 1.49 -11.95
N GLN A 166 -27.09 0.70 -10.88
CA GLN A 166 -25.94 -0.03 -10.33
C GLN A 166 -25.15 -0.86 -11.35
N PRO A 167 -25.76 -1.64 -12.27
CA PRO A 167 -25.00 -2.36 -13.28
C PRO A 167 -24.09 -1.45 -14.12
N LYS A 168 -24.60 -0.29 -14.54
CA LYS A 168 -23.82 0.69 -15.30
C LYS A 168 -22.67 1.29 -14.48
N ILE A 169 -22.90 1.50 -13.19
CA ILE A 169 -21.87 2.00 -12.27
C ILE A 169 -20.80 0.92 -12.05
N PHE A 170 -21.18 -0.35 -11.97
CA PHE A 170 -20.23 -1.46 -11.82
C PHE A 170 -19.40 -1.67 -13.08
N ASP A 171 -20.03 -1.60 -14.26
CA ASP A 171 -19.34 -1.57 -15.56
C ASP A 171 -18.33 -0.44 -15.61
N TRP A 172 -18.74 0.77 -15.18
CA TRP A 172 -17.85 1.92 -15.10
C TRP A 172 -16.64 1.68 -14.19
N ILE A 173 -16.85 1.09 -13.00
CA ILE A 173 -15.76 0.77 -12.07
C ILE A 173 -14.76 -0.21 -12.69
N ILE A 174 -15.24 -1.28 -13.35
CA ILE A 174 -14.38 -2.30 -13.96
C ILE A 174 -13.63 -1.71 -15.16
N ASP A 175 -14.31 -0.99 -16.05
CA ASP A 175 -13.71 -0.34 -17.22
C ASP A 175 -12.60 0.64 -16.79
N HIS A 176 -12.90 1.50 -15.81
CA HIS A 176 -11.93 2.49 -15.35
C HIS A 176 -10.74 1.85 -14.64
N PHE A 177 -10.96 0.76 -13.90
CA PHE A 177 -9.88 -0.03 -13.32
C PHE A 177 -8.96 -0.65 -14.39
N ASP A 178 -9.52 -1.25 -15.44
CA ASP A 178 -8.75 -1.88 -16.51
C ASP A 178 -7.95 -0.85 -17.30
N ARG A 179 -8.57 0.26 -17.65
CA ARG A 179 -7.93 1.35 -18.39
C ARG A 179 -6.82 1.99 -17.58
N ILE A 180 -7.05 2.29 -16.29
CA ILE A 180 -6.01 2.95 -15.47
C ILE A 180 -4.85 2.02 -15.16
N THR A 181 -5.11 0.73 -14.89
CA THR A 181 -4.04 -0.24 -14.63
C THR A 181 -3.20 -0.47 -15.88
N THR A 182 -3.83 -0.57 -17.05
CA THR A 182 -3.14 -0.65 -18.35
C THR A 182 -2.31 0.61 -18.61
N ALA A 183 -2.88 1.80 -18.41
CA ALA A 183 -2.18 3.07 -18.61
C ALA A 183 -0.95 3.20 -17.71
N LEU A 184 -1.08 2.82 -16.43
CA LEU A 184 0.04 2.82 -15.47
C LEU A 184 1.12 1.83 -15.87
N SER A 185 0.77 0.60 -16.26
CA SER A 185 1.74 -0.38 -16.74
C SER A 185 2.45 0.07 -18.02
N ASN A 186 1.73 0.67 -18.97
CA ASN A 186 2.33 1.23 -20.20
C ASN A 186 3.23 2.43 -19.91
N ALA A 187 2.95 3.20 -18.86
CA ALA A 187 3.81 4.27 -18.36
C ALA A 187 5.04 3.77 -17.57
N GLY A 188 5.20 2.45 -17.41
CA GLY A 188 6.34 1.85 -16.74
C GLY A 188 6.17 1.61 -15.24
N GLU A 189 4.97 1.81 -14.69
CA GLU A 189 4.68 1.45 -13.30
C GLU A 189 4.55 -0.07 -13.15
N HIS A 190 5.24 -0.62 -12.16
CA HIS A 190 5.20 -2.04 -11.85
C HIS A 190 4.02 -2.36 -10.94
N LEU A 191 3.05 -3.13 -11.45
CA LEU A 191 1.84 -3.52 -10.74
C LEU A 191 1.84 -5.04 -10.49
N SER A 192 1.38 -5.48 -9.32
CA SER A 192 1.13 -6.91 -9.01
C SER A 192 -0.35 -7.12 -8.74
N ILE A 193 -1.13 -7.10 -9.83
CA ILE A 193 -2.60 -7.16 -9.83
C ILE A 193 -3.10 -8.59 -9.64
N SER A 194 -2.38 -9.59 -10.16
CA SER A 194 -2.70 -11.00 -9.99
C SER A 194 -2.13 -11.56 -8.69
N GLY A 195 -2.81 -12.55 -8.11
CA GLY A 195 -2.25 -13.42 -7.08
C GLY A 195 -1.15 -14.35 -7.59
N ASP A 196 -0.64 -14.13 -8.81
CA ASP A 196 0.49 -14.86 -9.34
C ASP A 196 1.76 -14.34 -8.69
N SER A 197 2.52 -15.29 -8.17
CA SER A 197 3.60 -15.11 -7.22
C SER A 197 4.77 -14.31 -7.80
N SER A 198 4.68 -12.98 -7.79
CA SER A 198 5.82 -12.20 -7.31
C SER A 198 5.94 -12.50 -5.82
N GLU A 199 7.15 -12.81 -5.36
CA GLU A 199 7.44 -13.11 -3.96
C GLU A 199 6.64 -12.20 -3.02
N THR A 200 5.77 -12.77 -2.19
CA THR A 200 4.95 -11.93 -1.33
C THR A 200 5.88 -11.17 -0.38
N ARG A 201 5.61 -9.90 -0.06
CA ARG A 201 5.23 -9.62 1.32
C ARG A 201 6.02 -10.35 2.41
N PHE A 202 5.42 -11.49 2.73
CA PHE A 202 5.76 -12.38 3.83
C PHE A 202 6.94 -13.29 3.48
N GLU A 203 7.06 -13.68 2.21
CA GLU A 203 8.18 -14.45 1.67
C GLU A 203 9.47 -13.63 1.64
N ILE A 204 9.40 -12.36 1.19
CA ILE A 204 10.54 -11.40 1.22
C ILE A 204 11.06 -11.28 2.65
N ARG A 205 10.16 -11.01 3.60
CA ARG A 205 10.51 -10.89 5.02
C ARG A 205 11.10 -12.17 5.58
N LYS A 206 10.54 -13.33 5.21
CA LYS A 206 11.06 -14.62 5.65
C LYS A 206 12.46 -14.88 5.13
N ARG A 207 12.75 -14.59 3.85
CA ARG A 207 14.11 -14.70 3.28
C ARG A 207 15.08 -13.72 3.93
N TYR A 208 14.65 -12.46 4.10
CA TYR A 208 15.44 -11.45 4.81
C TYR A 208 15.84 -11.93 6.19
N TRP A 209 14.88 -12.39 7.01
CA TRP A 209 15.18 -12.87 8.36
C TRP A 209 16.00 -14.17 8.36
N THR A 210 15.79 -15.07 7.40
CA THR A 210 16.65 -16.26 7.23
C THR A 210 18.11 -15.86 7.01
N TYR A 211 18.35 -14.85 6.17
CA TYR A 211 19.69 -14.37 5.89
C TYR A 211 20.28 -13.58 7.07
N ALA A 212 19.54 -12.61 7.59
CA ALA A 212 19.97 -11.72 8.67
C ALA A 212 20.24 -12.47 9.98
N LEU A 213 19.38 -13.42 10.37
CA LEU A 213 19.54 -14.16 11.63
C LEU A 213 20.84 -14.97 11.69
N THR A 214 21.31 -15.48 10.55
CA THR A 214 22.60 -16.19 10.47
C THR A 214 23.73 -15.31 11.01
N GLN A 215 23.78 -14.05 10.55
CA GLN A 215 24.81 -13.09 10.93
C GLN A 215 24.59 -12.53 12.35
N ILE A 216 23.33 -12.32 12.73
CA ILE A 216 22.98 -11.86 14.09
C ILE A 216 23.37 -12.93 15.13
N HIS A 217 23.15 -14.21 14.85
CA HIS A 217 23.57 -15.30 15.73
C HIS A 217 25.07 -15.37 15.90
N GLU A 218 25.82 -15.20 14.81
CA GLU A 218 27.28 -15.21 14.83
C GLU A 218 27.83 -14.06 15.68
N ALA A 219 27.29 -12.84 15.51
CA ALA A 219 27.76 -11.68 16.23
C ALA A 219 27.38 -11.65 17.72
N HIS A 220 26.22 -12.21 18.10
CA HIS A 220 25.76 -12.24 19.48
C HIS A 220 26.33 -13.43 20.28
N GLY A 221 27.01 -14.37 19.62
CA GLY A 221 27.58 -15.56 20.26
C GLY A 221 26.54 -16.51 20.84
N ASN A 222 26.98 -17.46 21.68
CA ASN A 222 26.10 -18.45 22.30
C ASN A 222 26.25 -18.48 23.85
N PRO A 223 25.20 -18.20 24.64
CA PRO A 223 23.85 -17.81 24.22
C PRO A 223 23.74 -16.29 24.00
N GLY A 224 23.51 -15.91 22.74
CA GLY A 224 23.22 -14.54 22.35
C GLY A 224 21.73 -14.20 22.42
N SER A 225 21.40 -12.90 22.40
CA SER A 225 20.02 -12.41 22.55
C SER A 225 19.04 -12.92 21.50
N PHE A 226 19.49 -13.43 20.36
CA PHE A 226 18.63 -13.96 19.31
C PHE A 226 18.79 -15.47 19.09
N SER A 227 19.58 -16.15 19.92
CA SER A 227 19.96 -17.57 19.73
C SER A 227 18.80 -18.57 19.55
N ASN A 228 17.59 -18.24 20.02
CA ASN A 228 16.39 -19.07 19.89
C ASN A 228 15.31 -18.46 18.96
N VAL A 229 15.68 -17.46 18.15
CA VAL A 229 14.75 -16.75 17.27
C VAL A 229 14.76 -17.40 15.89
N ASN A 230 13.56 -17.70 15.38
CA ASN A 230 13.38 -18.24 14.03
C ASN A 230 13.00 -17.12 13.04
N PRO A 231 13.26 -17.29 11.74
CA PRO A 231 12.82 -16.36 10.71
C PRO A 231 11.29 -16.14 10.76
N SER A 232 10.87 -14.87 10.72
CA SER A 232 9.46 -14.47 10.77
C SER A 232 8.95 -13.96 9.42
N THR A 233 7.63 -13.91 9.25
CA THR A 233 6.95 -13.19 8.16
C THR A 233 6.61 -11.74 8.53
N ASP A 234 6.80 -11.38 9.79
CA ASP A 234 6.58 -10.03 10.29
C ASP A 234 7.71 -9.09 9.88
N ASN A 235 7.42 -7.79 9.88
CA ASN A 235 8.43 -6.75 9.67
C ASN A 235 9.31 -6.54 10.92
N TRP A 236 9.18 -7.39 11.94
CA TRP A 236 9.98 -7.33 13.15
C TRP A 236 10.22 -8.73 13.75
N ILE A 237 11.27 -8.86 14.55
CA ILE A 237 11.57 -10.03 15.39
C ILE A 237 12.00 -9.60 16.80
N ASN A 238 11.69 -10.43 17.79
CA ASN A 238 12.08 -10.21 19.18
C ASN A 238 13.16 -11.20 19.59
N GLY A 239 14.25 -10.69 20.16
CA GLY A 239 15.20 -11.49 20.93
C GLY A 239 14.81 -11.59 22.40
N PHE A 240 15.61 -12.31 23.18
CA PHE A 240 15.46 -12.50 24.61
C PHE A 240 16.81 -12.42 25.33
N PHE A 241 16.90 -11.62 26.41
CA PHE A 241 18.12 -11.52 27.23
C PHE A 241 17.80 -11.53 28.74
N GLY A 242 18.31 -12.54 29.46
CA GLY A 242 18.34 -12.59 30.94
C GLY A 242 16.99 -12.74 31.68
N HIS A 243 17.06 -12.89 33.01
CA HIS A 243 15.89 -13.07 33.91
C HIS A 243 15.01 -11.82 34.04
N TRP A 244 15.56 -10.64 33.71
CA TRP A 244 14.85 -9.37 33.63
C TRP A 244 14.48 -9.12 32.17
N ARG A 245 13.23 -9.45 31.81
CA ARG A 245 12.64 -9.43 30.46
C ARG A 245 12.92 -8.14 29.64
N PHE A 246 14.09 -8.01 29.05
CA PHE A 246 14.33 -7.07 27.96
C PHE A 246 14.15 -7.78 26.63
N LEU A 247 13.22 -7.28 25.81
CA LEU A 247 12.90 -7.78 24.47
C LEU A 247 13.54 -6.85 23.44
N PRO A 248 14.74 -7.17 22.93
CA PRO A 248 15.30 -6.42 21.82
C PRO A 248 14.48 -6.68 20.55
N LEU A 249 13.88 -5.59 20.04
CA LEU A 249 13.10 -5.58 18.80
C LEU A 249 14.02 -5.18 17.64
N LEU A 250 14.08 -6.02 16.61
CA LEU A 250 14.63 -5.65 15.31
C LEU A 250 13.48 -5.46 14.33
N CYS A 251 13.49 -4.35 13.60
CA CYS A 251 12.54 -4.06 12.53
C CYS A 251 13.25 -4.08 11.18
N CYS A 252 12.54 -4.45 10.12
CA CYS A 252 12.92 -4.20 8.74
C CYS A 252 11.85 -3.31 8.07
N GLU A 253 12.31 -2.28 7.35
CA GLU A 253 11.44 -1.43 6.53
C GLU A 253 11.48 -1.94 5.09
N PHE A 254 10.34 -2.47 4.63
CA PHE A 254 10.08 -2.91 3.26
C PHE A 254 8.66 -2.49 2.86
#